data_AF-Q9T4P7-F1
#
_entry.id   AF-Q9T4P7-F1
#
_cell.length_a   1.000
_cell.length_b   1.000
_cell.length_c   1.000
_cell.angle_alpha   90.00
_cell.angle_beta   90.00
_cell.angle_gamma   90.00
#
_symmetry.space_group_name_H-M   'P 1'
#
loop_
_entity.id
_entity.type
_entity.pdbx_description
1 polymer ?
#
loop_
_entity_poly.entity_id
_entity_poly.type
_entity_poly.pdbx_seq_one_letter_code
_entity_poly.pdbx_strand_id
1 'polypeptide(L)'
;LIRVIHTNGASWFFICIYLHIGRGLYYGSYTNQHTWNIGVLLLFLALATAFLGYVLPWGQMSFWGATVITNLLVAIPYVGKMLVEWIWGGFAVSNATLTRFFAIHYILPFVIASMTVLHLLFLHETGSNNPLGINSDTEKVTFHIYYS
;
A
#
# COMPACT_ATOMS: atom_id res chain seq x y z
N LEU A 1 1.21 23.21 -8.67
CA LEU A 1 2.38 22.56 -8.04
C LEU A 1 1.98 21.40 -7.13
N ILE A 2 1.30 21.63 -5.99
CA ILE A 2 0.95 20.60 -5.00
C ILE A 2 0.24 19.38 -5.62
N ARG A 3 -0.78 19.61 -6.47
CA ARG A 3 -1.47 18.53 -7.19
C ARG A 3 -0.53 17.65 -8.00
N VAL A 4 0.41 18.26 -8.74
CA VAL A 4 1.36 17.55 -9.60
C VAL A 4 2.36 16.74 -8.78
N ILE A 5 2.84 17.32 -7.67
CA ILE A 5 3.70 16.61 -6.71
C ILE A 5 2.97 15.39 -6.15
N HIS A 6 1.71 15.53 -5.75
CA HIS A 6 0.93 14.43 -5.20
C HIS A 6 0.69 13.33 -6.23
N THR A 7 0.29 13.67 -7.46
CA THR A 7 0.02 12.68 -8.51
C THR A 7 1.29 11.96 -8.98
N ASN A 8 2.38 12.70 -9.24
CA ASN A 8 3.64 12.08 -9.65
C ASN A 8 4.33 11.36 -8.47
N GLY A 9 4.13 11.85 -7.25
CA GLY A 9 4.60 11.23 -6.02
C GLY A 9 4.01 9.84 -5.81
N ALA A 10 2.73 9.64 -6.14
CA ALA A 10 2.11 8.31 -6.09
C ALA A 10 2.81 7.32 -7.03
N SER A 11 3.17 7.73 -8.26
CA SER A 11 3.93 6.88 -9.18
C SER A 11 5.34 6.55 -8.65
N TRP A 12 6.05 7.56 -8.14
CA TRP A 12 7.35 7.35 -7.50
C TRP A 12 7.28 6.41 -6.30
N PHE A 13 6.22 6.49 -5.51
CA PHE A 13 5.99 5.61 -4.37
C PHE A 13 5.91 4.14 -4.80
N PHE A 14 5.17 3.82 -5.88
CA PHE A 14 5.10 2.44 -6.39
C PHE A 14 6.41 1.96 -7.01
N ILE A 15 7.16 2.84 -7.70
CA ILE A 15 8.51 2.49 -8.19
C ILE A 15 9.39 2.05 -7.01
N CYS A 16 9.42 2.83 -5.93
CA CYS A 16 10.17 2.49 -4.72
C CYS A 16 9.69 1.18 -4.08
N ILE A 17 8.37 0.96 -3.97
CA ILE A 17 7.81 -0.28 -3.42
C ILE A 17 8.22 -1.49 -4.26
N TYR A 18 8.13 -1.43 -5.59
CA TYR A 18 8.48 -2.56 -6.43
C TYR A 18 9.98 -2.87 -6.38
N LEU A 19 10.85 -1.85 -6.36
CA LEU A 19 12.28 -2.04 -6.14
C LEU A 19 12.55 -2.65 -4.76
N HIS A 20 11.84 -2.21 -3.72
CA HIS A 20 11.99 -2.73 -2.36
C HIS A 20 11.57 -4.21 -2.27
N ILE A 21 10.44 -4.59 -2.88
CA ILE A 21 9.99 -5.98 -2.97
C ILE A 21 10.99 -6.80 -3.78
N GLY A 22 11.43 -6.31 -4.94
CA GLY A 22 12.42 -6.97 -5.78
C GLY A 22 13.73 -7.25 -5.05
N ARG A 23 14.24 -6.28 -4.29
CA ARG A 23 15.39 -6.46 -3.39
C ARG A 23 15.12 -7.58 -2.38
N GLY A 24 13.95 -7.58 -1.75
CA GLY A 24 13.58 -8.57 -0.75
C GLY A 24 13.51 -9.99 -1.30
N LEU A 25 12.99 -10.16 -2.52
CA LEU A 25 12.98 -11.43 -3.24
C LEU A 25 14.38 -11.88 -3.63
N TYR A 26 15.18 -10.99 -4.24
CA TYR A 26 16.51 -11.31 -4.75
C TYR A 26 17.46 -11.77 -3.64
N TYR A 27 17.46 -11.10 -2.49
CA TYR A 27 18.34 -11.42 -1.36
C TYR A 27 17.72 -12.35 -0.31
N GLY A 28 16.56 -12.96 -0.57
CA GLY A 28 15.93 -13.87 0.39
C GLY A 28 15.48 -13.22 1.71
N SER A 29 15.19 -11.91 1.70
CA SER A 29 14.82 -11.16 2.92
C SER A 29 13.42 -11.52 3.43
N TYR A 30 12.61 -12.22 2.62
CA TYR A 30 11.30 -12.76 3.01
C TYR A 30 11.39 -13.84 4.10
N THR A 31 12.60 -14.35 4.39
CA THR A 31 12.87 -15.26 5.52
C THR A 31 12.56 -14.60 6.87
N ASN A 32 12.67 -13.27 6.98
CA ASN A 32 12.15 -12.49 8.11
C ASN A 32 10.61 -12.37 8.00
N GLN A 33 9.91 -13.46 8.32
CA GLN A 33 8.48 -13.64 8.00
C GLN A 33 7.57 -12.54 8.58
N HIS A 34 7.79 -12.11 9.82
CA HIS A 34 6.97 -11.05 10.43
C HIS A 34 7.10 -9.73 9.67
N THR A 35 8.34 -9.29 9.42
CA THR A 35 8.65 -8.09 8.64
C THR A 35 8.08 -8.20 7.22
N TRP A 36 8.27 -9.34 6.55
CA TRP A 36 7.78 -9.59 5.20
C TRP A 36 6.26 -9.53 5.10
N ASN A 37 5.54 -10.23 5.99
CA ASN A 37 4.08 -10.26 5.99
C ASN A 37 3.48 -8.87 6.24
N ILE A 38 4.09 -8.06 7.10
CA ILE A 38 3.68 -6.65 7.25
C ILE A 38 3.98 -5.84 6.00
N GLY A 39 5.10 -6.09 5.32
CA GLY A 39 5.40 -5.47 4.02
C GLY A 39 4.33 -5.78 2.96
N VAL A 40 3.81 -7.01 2.94
CA VAL A 40 2.69 -7.41 2.06
C VAL A 40 1.41 -6.65 2.42
N LEU A 41 1.08 -6.52 3.71
CA LEU A 41 -0.07 -5.72 4.15
C LEU A 41 0.08 -4.23 3.76
N LEU A 42 1.27 -3.67 3.92
CA LEU A 42 1.60 -2.30 3.50
C LEU A 42 1.40 -2.10 1.99
N LEU A 43 1.78 -3.08 1.16
CA LEU A 43 1.52 -3.05 -0.28
C LEU A 43 0.02 -2.96 -0.58
N PHE A 44 -0.80 -3.81 0.05
CA PHE A 44 -2.26 -3.79 -0.17
C PHE A 44 -2.90 -2.49 0.30
N LEU A 45 -2.46 -1.95 1.45
CA LEU A 45 -2.92 -0.64 1.92
C LEU A 45 -2.53 0.50 0.97
N ALA A 46 -1.31 0.48 0.43
CA ALA A 46 -0.84 1.46 -0.54
C ALA A 46 -1.63 1.40 -1.86
N LEU A 47 -1.89 0.20 -2.39
CA LEU A 47 -2.74 -0.03 -3.57
C LEU A 47 -4.15 0.51 -3.35
N ALA A 48 -4.77 0.19 -2.21
CA ALA A 48 -6.10 0.68 -1.87
C ALA A 48 -6.11 2.22 -1.75
N THR A 49 -5.13 2.80 -1.07
CA THR A 49 -5.02 4.26 -0.88
C THR A 49 -4.87 4.98 -2.22
N ALA A 50 -4.01 4.47 -3.10
CA ALA A 50 -3.78 5.06 -4.42
C ALA A 50 -5.01 4.94 -5.32
N PHE A 51 -5.68 3.79 -5.32
CA PHE A 51 -6.94 3.60 -6.04
C PHE A 51 -8.01 4.60 -5.58
N LEU A 52 -8.24 4.72 -4.26
CA LEU A 52 -9.22 5.67 -3.74
C LEU A 52 -8.87 7.11 -4.10
N GLY A 53 -7.58 7.47 -4.04
CA GLY A 53 -7.09 8.79 -4.44
C GLY A 53 -7.31 9.08 -5.92
N TYR A 54 -7.15 8.07 -6.78
CA TYR A 54 -7.39 8.17 -8.22
C TYR A 54 -8.86 8.43 -8.57
N VAL A 55 -9.80 8.05 -7.69
CA VAL A 55 -11.23 8.31 -7.88
C VAL A 55 -11.59 9.78 -7.63
N LEU A 56 -10.87 10.47 -6.74
CA LEU A 56 -11.23 11.81 -6.24
C LEU A 56 -11.30 12.93 -7.29
N PRO A 57 -10.48 12.96 -8.36
CA PRO A 57 -10.61 13.96 -9.42
C PRO A 57 -11.90 13.83 -10.24
N TRP A 58 -12.64 12.74 -10.09
CA TRP A 58 -13.93 12.48 -10.74
C TRP A 58 -13.94 12.62 -12.27
N GLY A 59 -12.84 12.25 -12.92
CA GLY A 59 -12.76 12.16 -14.39
C GLY A 59 -13.36 10.87 -14.94
N GLN A 60 -13.39 10.73 -16.28
CA GLN A 60 -13.90 9.53 -16.95
C GLN A 60 -13.21 8.25 -16.46
N MET A 61 -11.88 8.24 -16.45
CA MET A 61 -11.11 7.07 -15.97
C MET A 61 -11.31 6.82 -14.47
N SER A 62 -11.50 7.87 -13.67
CA SER A 62 -11.79 7.75 -12.23
C SER A 62 -13.13 7.03 -12.01
N PHE A 63 -14.18 7.45 -12.71
CA PHE A 63 -15.52 6.89 -12.59
C PHE A 63 -15.59 5.44 -13.08
N TRP A 64 -15.08 5.17 -14.28
CA TRP A 64 -15.08 3.82 -14.84
C TRP A 64 -14.15 2.89 -14.09
N GLY A 65 -12.98 3.38 -13.65
CA GLY A 65 -12.06 2.64 -12.80
C GLY A 65 -12.72 2.23 -11.47
N ALA A 66 -13.41 3.16 -10.80
CA ALA A 66 -14.16 2.87 -9.59
C ALA A 66 -15.22 1.78 -9.83
N THR A 67 -15.99 1.92 -10.91
CA THR A 67 -17.06 0.99 -11.29
C THR A 67 -16.51 -0.41 -11.54
N VAL A 68 -15.48 -0.57 -12.37
CA VAL A 68 -14.93 -1.88 -12.74
C VAL A 68 -14.26 -2.55 -11.53
N ILE A 69 -13.40 -1.84 -10.80
CA ILE A 69 -12.61 -2.44 -9.71
C ILE A 69 -13.51 -2.90 -8.56
N THR A 70 -14.47 -2.09 -8.14
CA THR A 70 -15.39 -2.48 -7.06
C THR A 70 -16.35 -3.60 -7.48
N ASN A 71 -16.75 -3.65 -8.76
CA ASN A 71 -17.59 -4.73 -9.28
C ASN A 71 -16.92 -6.10 -9.28
N LEU A 72 -15.59 -6.19 -9.12
CA LEU A 72 -14.92 -7.49 -8.95
C LEU A 72 -15.48 -8.28 -7.75
N LEU A 73 -16.03 -7.59 -6.73
CA LEU A 73 -16.63 -8.22 -5.57
C LEU A 73 -17.97 -8.91 -5.86
N VAL A 74 -18.63 -8.62 -6.99
CA VAL A 74 -19.84 -9.36 -7.41
C VAL A 74 -19.55 -10.84 -7.61
N ALA A 75 -18.29 -11.21 -7.90
CA ALA A 75 -17.88 -12.60 -8.05
C ALA A 75 -17.95 -13.40 -6.73
N ILE A 76 -18.11 -12.76 -5.57
CA ILE A 76 -18.28 -13.45 -4.29
C ILE A 76 -19.68 -14.08 -4.22
N PRO A 77 -19.81 -15.40 -4.06
CA PRO A 77 -21.11 -16.07 -4.01
C PRO A 77 -22.01 -15.53 -2.90
N TYR A 78 -23.32 -15.47 -3.18
CA TYR A 78 -24.40 -15.06 -2.27
C TYR A 78 -24.39 -13.58 -1.81
N VAL A 79 -23.24 -13.03 -1.44
CA VAL A 79 -23.11 -11.69 -0.83
C VAL A 79 -22.51 -10.64 -1.74
N GLY A 80 -21.94 -11.01 -2.89
CA GLY A 80 -21.17 -10.09 -3.75
C GLY A 80 -21.94 -8.84 -4.20
N LYS A 81 -23.16 -9.00 -4.72
CA LYS A 81 -24.01 -7.86 -5.13
C LYS A 81 -24.30 -6.91 -3.97
N MET A 82 -24.66 -7.47 -2.81
CA MET A 82 -24.93 -6.69 -1.60
C MET A 82 -23.70 -5.89 -1.15
N LEU A 83 -22.51 -6.51 -1.18
CA LEU A 83 -21.25 -5.83 -0.83
C LEU A 83 -20.95 -4.64 -1.73
N VAL A 84 -21.15 -4.79 -3.04
CA VAL A 84 -20.90 -3.71 -4.00
C VAL A 84 -21.87 -2.54 -3.80
N GLU A 85 -23.17 -2.82 -3.71
CA GLU A 85 -24.18 -1.78 -3.44
C GLU A 85 -23.95 -1.10 -2.08
N TRP A 86 -23.50 -1.85 -1.08
CA TRP A 86 -23.10 -1.32 0.23
C TRP A 86 -21.86 -0.43 0.15
N ILE A 87 -20.83 -0.78 -0.63
CA ILE A 87 -19.64 0.06 -0.85
C ILE A 87 -20.04 1.35 -1.57
N TRP A 88 -20.88 1.25 -2.60
CA TRP A 88 -21.32 2.42 -3.37
C TRP A 88 -22.24 3.33 -2.57
N GLY A 89 -23.03 2.77 -1.66
CA GLY A 89 -24.11 3.49 -0.99
C GLY A 89 -25.30 3.74 -1.92
N GLY A 90 -25.55 2.83 -2.88
CA GLY A 90 -26.58 2.94 -3.89
C GLY A 90 -26.39 1.92 -5.02
N PHE A 91 -27.19 2.05 -6.09
CA PHE A 91 -27.18 1.11 -7.23
C PHE A 91 -26.03 1.31 -8.22
N ALA A 92 -25.30 2.42 -8.10
CA ALA A 92 -24.16 2.76 -8.94
C ALA A 92 -23.19 3.67 -8.19
N VAL A 93 -21.96 3.77 -8.69
CA VAL A 93 -20.97 4.76 -8.25
C VAL A 93 -21.59 6.16 -8.39
N SER A 94 -21.64 6.90 -7.28
CA SER A 94 -22.32 8.20 -7.20
C SER A 94 -21.66 9.12 -6.17
N ASN A 95 -22.28 10.26 -5.85
CA ASN A 95 -21.77 11.20 -4.85
C ASN A 95 -21.62 10.56 -3.45
N ALA A 96 -22.49 9.61 -3.09
CA ALA A 96 -22.35 8.86 -1.84
C ALA A 96 -21.06 8.03 -1.80
N THR A 97 -20.64 7.50 -2.96
CA THR A 97 -19.37 6.77 -3.09
C THR A 97 -18.17 7.70 -2.96
N LEU A 98 -18.20 8.84 -3.68
CA LEU A 98 -17.10 9.80 -3.71
C LEU A 98 -16.77 10.36 -2.33
N THR A 99 -17.79 10.75 -1.56
CA THR A 99 -17.60 11.32 -0.21
C THR A 99 -16.98 10.30 0.75
N ARG A 100 -17.41 9.04 0.68
CA ARG A 100 -16.83 7.95 1.48
C ARG A 100 -15.40 7.63 1.05
N PHE A 101 -15.14 7.59 -0.25
CA PHE A 101 -13.80 7.32 -0.79
C PHE A 101 -12.82 8.41 -0.40
N PHE A 102 -13.24 9.68 -0.37
CA PHE A 102 -12.43 10.77 0.15
C PHE A 102 -12.07 10.54 1.63
N ALA A 103 -13.05 10.25 2.48
CA ALA A 103 -12.81 10.00 3.90
C ALA A 103 -11.85 8.81 4.12
N ILE A 104 -12.02 7.72 3.38
CA ILE A 104 -11.16 6.53 3.48
C ILE A 104 -9.75 6.84 2.94
N HIS A 105 -9.64 7.52 1.80
CA HIS A 105 -8.33 7.94 1.24
C HIS A 105 -7.57 8.84 2.22
N TYR A 106 -8.28 9.68 2.98
CA TYR A 106 -7.67 10.55 3.96
C TYR A 106 -7.12 9.79 5.18
N ILE A 107 -7.85 8.78 5.70
CA ILE A 107 -7.43 8.06 6.91
C ILE A 107 -6.36 6.99 6.65
N LEU A 108 -6.39 6.32 5.49
CA LEU A 108 -5.49 5.20 5.21
C LEU A 108 -3.98 5.55 5.27
N PRO A 109 -3.50 6.73 4.81
CA PRO A 109 -2.11 7.12 4.99
C PRO A 109 -1.63 7.08 6.45
N PHE A 110 -2.48 7.39 7.42
CA PHE A 110 -2.14 7.32 8.85
C PHE A 110 -2.07 5.86 9.35
N VAL A 111 -2.92 4.99 8.79
CA VAL A 111 -2.83 3.54 9.04
C VAL A 111 -1.54 2.98 8.44
N ILE A 112 -1.15 3.40 7.24
CA ILE A 112 0.13 3.03 6.60
C ILE A 112 1.31 3.49 7.45
N ALA A 113 1.27 4.71 7.99
CA ALA A 113 2.32 5.21 8.88
C ALA A 113 2.46 4.32 10.13
N SER A 114 1.35 3.96 10.76
CA SER A 114 1.33 3.07 11.93
C SER A 114 1.87 1.66 11.59
N MET A 115 1.47 1.10 10.46
CA MET A 115 1.96 -0.20 9.97
C MET A 115 3.44 -0.15 9.59
N THR A 116 3.95 1.00 9.14
CA THR A 116 5.38 1.20 8.86
C THR A 116 6.21 1.15 10.14
N VAL A 117 5.73 1.75 11.23
CA VAL A 117 6.39 1.62 12.54
C VAL A 117 6.46 0.15 12.97
N LEU A 118 5.37 -0.60 12.81
CA LEU A 118 5.35 -2.03 13.14
C LEU A 118 6.26 -2.86 12.23
N HIS A 119 6.35 -2.51 10.95
CA HIS A 119 7.29 -3.13 10.00
C HIS A 119 8.75 -2.93 10.44
N LEU A 120 9.09 -1.72 10.86
CA LEU A 120 10.43 -1.39 11.36
C LEU A 120 10.72 -2.02 12.72
N LEU A 121 9.72 -2.15 13.59
CA LEU A 121 9.86 -2.85 14.86
C LEU A 121 10.29 -4.30 14.64
N PHE A 122 9.59 -5.06 13.79
CA PHE A 122 9.99 -6.43 13.48
C PHE A 122 11.33 -6.52 12.73
N LEU A 123 11.68 -5.51 11.93
CA LEU A 123 13.01 -5.43 11.34
C LEU A 123 14.10 -5.26 12.41
N HIS A 124 13.85 -4.49 13.47
CA HIS A 124 14.82 -4.27 14.53
C HIS A 124 15.02 -5.47 15.46
N GLU A 125 14.07 -6.41 15.52
CA GLU A 125 14.23 -7.66 16.27
C GLU A 125 15.33 -8.56 15.68
N THR A 126 15.51 -8.56 14.35
CA THR A 126 16.50 -9.42 13.66
C THR A 126 17.67 -8.63 13.06
N GLY A 127 17.47 -7.35 12.75
CA GLY A 127 18.41 -6.54 11.98
C GLY A 127 18.24 -6.69 10.46
N SER A 128 18.95 -5.86 9.72
CA SER A 128 18.95 -5.88 8.25
C SER A 128 19.67 -7.11 7.70
N ASN A 129 19.12 -7.68 6.62
CA ASN A 129 19.83 -8.65 5.78
C ASN A 129 20.92 -7.95 4.93
N ASN A 130 21.85 -8.71 4.36
CA ASN A 130 22.96 -8.22 3.54
C ASN A 130 23.08 -9.00 2.21
N PRO A 131 23.83 -8.48 1.22
CA PRO A 131 23.93 -9.10 -0.10
C PRO A 131 24.49 -10.53 -0.14
N LEU A 132 25.31 -10.90 0.85
CA LEU A 132 25.92 -12.23 0.93
C LEU A 132 24.98 -13.27 1.56
N GLY A 133 23.91 -12.84 2.24
CA GLY A 133 22.94 -13.73 2.89
C GLY A 133 23.51 -14.51 4.09
N ILE A 134 24.64 -14.08 4.64
CA ILE A 134 25.30 -14.68 5.81
C ILE A 134 25.15 -13.78 7.05
N ASN A 135 25.42 -14.30 8.25
CA ASN A 135 25.39 -13.48 9.47
C ASN A 135 26.46 -12.35 9.37
N SER A 136 26.06 -11.11 9.66
CA SER A 136 26.90 -9.90 9.60
C SER A 136 27.25 -9.32 10.98
N ASP A 137 26.93 -10.01 12.07
CA ASP A 137 27.12 -9.55 13.46
C ASP A 137 28.55 -9.15 13.78
N THR A 138 29.55 -9.81 13.17
CA THR A 138 30.97 -9.53 13.37
C THR A 138 31.45 -8.25 12.68
N GLU A 139 30.68 -7.69 11.75
CA GLU A 139 31.06 -6.56 10.90
C GLU A 139 30.03 -5.41 10.93
N LYS A 140 29.26 -5.30 12.02
CA LYS A 140 28.29 -4.22 12.19
C LYS A 140 28.98 -2.85 12.34
N VAL A 141 28.42 -1.84 11.67
CA VAL A 141 28.80 -0.43 11.82
C VAL A 141 27.62 0.37 12.37
N THR A 142 27.88 1.57 12.91
CA THR A 142 26.83 2.45 13.41
C THR A 142 25.95 2.96 12.26
N PHE A 143 24.63 3.05 12.47
CA PHE A 143 23.75 3.59 11.42
C PHE A 143 24.06 5.06 11.14
N HIS A 144 24.18 5.85 12.21
CA HIS A 144 24.66 7.22 12.12
C HIS A 144 26.13 7.22 11.68
N ILE A 145 26.51 8.15 10.79
CA ILE A 145 27.76 8.25 10.03
C ILE A 145 27.73 7.52 8.67
N TYR A 146 27.18 6.31 8.59
CA TYR A 146 27.27 5.51 7.37
C TYR A 146 26.00 5.52 6.50
N TYR A 147 24.81 5.61 7.09
CA TYR A 147 23.52 5.45 6.38
C TYR A 147 22.51 6.58 6.64
N SER A 148 22.91 7.68 7.29
CA SER A 148 22.07 8.85 7.61
C SER A 148 22.12 9.92 6.52
#